data_AF-A0AAN6RJ06-F1
#
_entry.id   AF-A0AAN6RJ06-F1
#
_cell.length_a   1.000
_cell.length_b   1.000
_cell.length_c   1.000
_cell.angle_alpha   90.00
_cell.angle_beta   90.00
_cell.angle_gamma   90.00
#
_symmetry.space_group_name_H-M   'P 1'
#
loop_
_entity.id
_entity.type
_entity.pdbx_description
1 polymer ?
#
loop_
_entity_poly.entity_id
_entity_poly.type
_entity_poly.pdbx_seq_one_letter_code
_entity_poly.pdbx_strand_id
1 'polypeptide(L)'
;MSHLQYFDYPNFGTRAKRDLNSSQAVRVNNVIEISGQGGWDPKTEVIPEKLSDEIDQAFSNVQLALETAGGKGWEGVYKLRVYISVTGEDGWPEFAEHIVRNLRKWCPVSEAEEKGSGEVETNSLAESWTDYDGCGGE
;
A
#
# COMPACT_ATOMS: atom_id res chain seq x y z
N MET A 1 9.03 13.61 -20.38
CA MET A 1 7.91 13.33 -19.46
C MET A 1 7.00 12.33 -20.15
N SER A 2 6.76 11.16 -19.54
CA SER A 2 5.77 10.22 -20.05
C SER A 2 4.38 10.89 -20.00
N HIS A 3 3.47 10.49 -20.89
CA HIS A 3 2.09 11.00 -20.95
C HIS A 3 1.19 10.37 -19.86
N LEU A 4 1.79 9.79 -18.82
CA LEU A 4 1.08 9.08 -17.76
C LEU A 4 0.46 10.05 -16.77
N GLN A 5 -0.67 9.63 -16.19
CA GLN A 5 -1.36 10.39 -15.16
C GLN A 5 -0.90 9.92 -13.78
N TYR A 6 -0.42 10.86 -12.98
CA TYR A 6 0.09 10.64 -11.63
C TYR A 6 -0.86 11.26 -10.62
N PHE A 7 -1.07 10.56 -9.50
CA PHE A 7 -2.05 10.91 -8.47
C PHE A 7 -1.38 10.91 -7.10
N ASP A 8 -1.68 11.95 -6.31
CA ASP A 8 -1.07 12.18 -5.02
C ASP A 8 -2.14 12.65 -4.04
N TYR A 9 -2.30 11.93 -2.93
CA TYR A 9 -3.19 12.38 -1.87
C TYR A 9 -2.58 13.57 -1.10
N PRO A 10 -3.39 14.41 -0.44
CA PRO A 10 -2.90 15.59 0.27
C PRO A 10 -1.86 15.29 1.35
N ASN A 11 -1.06 16.30 1.70
CA ASN A 11 0.02 16.25 2.69
C ASN A 11 1.14 15.29 2.25
N PHE A 12 1.29 14.11 2.85
CA PHE A 12 2.42 13.22 2.58
C PHE A 12 2.57 12.93 1.08
N GLY A 13 1.48 12.64 0.36
CA GLY A 13 1.56 12.36 -1.07
C GLY A 13 2.10 13.55 -1.89
N THR A 14 1.53 14.74 -1.67
CA THR A 14 2.02 15.97 -2.32
C THR A 14 3.44 16.36 -1.89
N ARG A 15 3.83 16.07 -0.65
CA ARG A 15 5.18 16.28 -0.13
C ARG A 15 6.18 15.33 -0.78
N ALA A 16 5.88 14.03 -0.83
CA ALA A 16 6.71 13.02 -1.45
C ALA A 16 7.00 13.35 -2.93
N LYS A 17 6.00 13.90 -3.64
CA LYS A 17 6.21 14.37 -5.02
C LYS A 17 7.18 15.54 -5.11
N ARG A 18 7.05 16.51 -4.20
CA ARG A 18 7.91 17.70 -4.17
C ARG A 18 9.34 17.38 -3.74
N ASP A 19 9.50 16.58 -2.68
CA ASP A 19 10.77 16.42 -1.96
C ASP A 19 11.50 15.13 -2.36
N LEU A 20 10.78 14.06 -2.69
CA LEU A 20 11.32 12.74 -3.01
C LEU A 20 11.18 12.41 -4.50
N ASN A 21 10.60 13.31 -5.30
CA ASN A 21 10.32 13.11 -6.71
C ASN A 21 9.53 11.81 -7.00
N SER A 22 8.63 11.45 -6.08
CA SER A 22 7.83 10.22 -6.14
C SER A 22 6.34 10.53 -6.04
N SER A 23 5.53 9.89 -6.90
CA SER A 23 4.07 10.02 -6.84
C SER A 23 3.43 8.81 -6.18
N GLN A 24 2.29 8.99 -5.52
CA GLN A 24 1.66 7.92 -4.74
C GLN A 24 1.01 6.86 -5.62
N ALA A 25 0.47 7.26 -6.76
CA ALA A 25 -0.06 6.33 -7.74
C ALA A 25 0.16 6.85 -9.17
N VAL A 26 0.21 5.91 -10.10
CA VAL A 26 0.21 6.17 -11.54
C VAL A 26 -0.83 5.27 -12.20
N ARG A 27 -1.57 5.82 -13.16
CA ARG A 27 -2.41 5.02 -14.05
C ARG A 27 -1.68 4.71 -15.33
N VAL A 28 -1.58 3.41 -15.63
CA VAL A 28 -1.05 2.88 -16.88
C VAL A 28 -2.17 2.08 -17.55
N ASN A 29 -2.83 2.70 -18.53
CA ASN A 29 -4.04 2.16 -19.15
C ASN A 29 -5.12 1.86 -18.08
N ASN A 30 -5.50 0.59 -17.94
CA ASN A 30 -6.50 0.12 -16.98
C ASN A 30 -5.91 -0.40 -15.66
N VAL A 31 -4.61 -0.17 -15.43
CA VAL A 31 -3.89 -0.62 -14.23
C VAL A 31 -3.52 0.58 -13.38
N ILE A 32 -3.72 0.45 -12.07
CA ILE A 32 -3.18 1.39 -11.08
C ILE A 32 -1.97 0.72 -10.44
N GLU A 33 -0.84 1.39 -10.52
CA GLU A 33 0.34 1.05 -9.74
C GLU A 33 0.51 2.10 -8.64
N ILE A 34 0.71 1.65 -7.41
CA ILE A 34 0.96 2.55 -6.28
C ILE A 34 2.42 2.45 -5.84
N SER A 35 2.96 3.56 -5.36
CA SER A 35 4.18 3.55 -4.57
C SER A 35 3.93 2.75 -3.29
N GLY A 36 4.99 2.18 -2.73
CA GLY A 36 4.84 1.39 -1.52
C GLY A 36 4.32 2.23 -0.35
N GLN A 37 3.33 1.70 0.37
CA GLN A 37 2.64 2.40 1.46
C GLN A 37 3.04 1.83 2.82
N GLY A 38 3.40 2.71 3.75
CA GLY A 38 3.78 2.34 5.12
C GLY A 38 2.85 2.89 6.17
N GLY A 39 3.19 2.68 7.43
CA GLY A 39 2.31 2.97 8.56
C GLY A 39 2.20 4.44 8.96
N TRP A 40 2.66 5.38 8.15
CA TRP A 40 2.53 6.81 8.44
C TRP A 40 1.07 7.28 8.37
N ASP A 41 0.64 8.18 9.25
CA ASP A 41 -0.61 8.90 9.07
C ASP A 41 -0.48 9.85 7.85
N PRO A 42 -1.38 9.78 6.84
CA PRO A 42 -1.24 10.54 5.61
C PRO A 42 -1.41 12.06 5.79
N LYS A 43 -1.84 12.53 6.96
CA LYS A 43 -2.01 13.96 7.31
C LYS A 43 -0.91 14.46 8.22
N THR A 44 -0.54 13.70 9.24
CA THR A 44 0.43 14.14 10.27
C THR A 44 1.83 13.59 10.05
N GLU A 45 1.98 12.58 9.18
CA GLU A 45 3.24 11.85 8.93
C GLU A 45 3.79 11.12 10.16
N VAL A 46 2.99 11.02 11.24
CA VAL A 46 3.35 10.26 12.45
C VAL A 46 3.15 8.77 12.20
N ILE A 47 4.13 7.98 12.61
CA ILE A 47 4.07 6.51 12.57
C ILE A 47 3.64 6.01 13.96
N PRO A 48 2.63 5.12 14.07
CA PRO A 48 2.25 4.53 15.35
C PRO A 48 3.40 3.72 15.96
N GLU A 49 3.60 3.84 17.28
CA GLU A 49 4.60 3.04 18.01
C GLU A 49 4.23 1.56 18.08
N LYS A 50 2.93 1.26 18.04
CA LYS A 50 2.43 -0.11 18.13
C LYS A 50 2.40 -0.76 16.75
N LEU A 51 3.10 -1.88 16.63
CA LEU A 51 3.21 -2.63 15.37
C LEU A 51 1.85 -2.93 14.71
N SER A 52 0.85 -3.33 15.49
CA SER A 52 -0.49 -3.62 14.94
C SER A 52 -1.12 -2.41 14.26
N ASP A 53 -0.89 -1.23 14.81
CA ASP A 53 -1.51 0.02 14.38
C ASP A 53 -0.75 0.58 13.18
N GLU A 54 0.58 0.41 13.15
CA GLU A 54 1.41 0.69 11.98
C GLU A 54 0.97 -0.16 10.77
N ILE A 55 0.79 -1.47 10.95
CA ILE A 55 0.33 -2.37 9.89
C ILE A 55 -1.09 -2.01 9.44
N ASP A 56 -2.00 -1.71 10.37
CA ASP A 56 -3.37 -1.27 10.04
C ASP A 56 -3.36 0.01 9.21
N GLN A 57 -2.50 0.97 9.58
CA GLN A 57 -2.34 2.23 8.87
C GLN A 57 -1.77 2.01 7.46
N ALA A 58 -0.78 1.13 7.30
CA ALA A 58 -0.22 0.78 5.99
C ALA A 58 -1.30 0.22 5.04
N PHE A 59 -2.16 -0.67 5.52
CA PHE A 59 -3.29 -1.18 4.73
C PHE A 59 -4.33 -0.11 4.39
N SER A 60 -4.61 0.81 5.33
CA SER A 60 -5.48 1.97 5.06
C SER A 60 -4.87 2.92 4.03
N ASN A 61 -3.55 3.08 4.01
CA ASN A 61 -2.86 3.94 3.04
C ASN A 61 -2.89 3.34 1.63
N VAL A 62 -2.83 2.01 1.49
CA VAL A 62 -3.08 1.33 0.21
C VAL A 62 -4.47 1.66 -0.32
N GLN A 63 -5.51 1.55 0.52
CA GLN A 63 -6.88 1.93 0.14
C GLN A 63 -6.91 3.38 -0.37
N LEU A 64 -6.35 4.31 0.40
CA LEU A 64 -6.32 5.73 0.07
C LEU A 64 -5.61 6.01 -1.26
N ALA A 65 -4.43 5.42 -1.49
CA ALA A 65 -3.67 5.61 -2.72
C ALA A 65 -4.44 5.12 -3.96
N LEU A 66 -5.09 3.96 -3.84
CA LEU A 66 -5.91 3.37 -4.90
C LEU A 66 -7.14 4.21 -5.20
N GLU A 67 -7.89 4.62 -4.18
CA GLU A 67 -9.08 5.47 -4.32
C GLU A 67 -8.71 6.85 -4.90
N THR A 68 -7.59 7.43 -4.47
CA THR A 68 -7.11 8.73 -4.96
C THR A 68 -6.82 8.69 -6.45
N ALA A 69 -6.32 7.55 -6.96
CA ALA A 69 -6.14 7.39 -8.38
C ALA A 69 -7.47 7.26 -9.13
N GLY A 70 -8.58 6.90 -8.46
CA GLY A 70 -9.88 6.53 -9.03
C GLY A 70 -10.10 5.02 -9.13
N GLY A 71 -9.44 4.22 -8.29
CA GLY A 71 -9.66 2.79 -8.14
C GLY A 71 -10.77 2.44 -7.15
N LYS A 72 -11.14 1.17 -7.07
CA LYS A 72 -12.12 0.64 -6.09
C LYS A 72 -11.49 0.27 -4.73
N GLY A 73 -10.28 0.77 -4.45
CA GLY A 73 -9.50 0.33 -3.30
C GLY A 73 -9.10 -1.14 -3.40
N TRP A 74 -9.10 -1.83 -2.25
CA TRP A 74 -8.68 -3.22 -2.12
C TRP A 74 -9.47 -4.22 -2.97
N GLU A 75 -10.71 -3.91 -3.38
CA GLU A 75 -11.50 -4.77 -4.27
C GLU A 75 -10.85 -5.01 -5.63
N GLY A 76 -10.01 -4.06 -6.09
CA GLY A 76 -9.30 -4.16 -7.37
C GLY A 76 -7.92 -4.82 -7.30
N VAL A 77 -7.45 -5.20 -6.10
CA VAL A 77 -6.08 -5.67 -5.87
C VAL A 77 -5.97 -7.16 -6.20
N TYR A 78 -5.07 -7.51 -7.13
CA TYR A 78 -4.81 -8.89 -7.54
C TYR A 78 -3.40 -9.37 -7.16
N LYS A 79 -2.49 -8.45 -6.85
CA LYS A 79 -1.13 -8.78 -6.41
C LYS A 79 -0.68 -7.78 -5.35
N LEU A 80 -0.12 -8.36 -4.29
CA LEU A 80 0.44 -7.64 -3.16
C LEU A 80 1.91 -8.06 -2.96
N ARG A 81 2.75 -7.10 -2.63
CA ARG A 81 4.09 -7.34 -2.12
C ARG A 81 4.26 -6.64 -0.78
N VAL A 82 4.67 -7.40 0.24
CA VAL A 82 4.87 -6.87 1.60
C VAL A 82 6.36 -6.97 1.92
N TYR A 83 6.94 -5.83 2.32
CA TYR A 83 8.30 -5.76 2.85
C TYR A 83 8.24 -5.47 4.35
N ILE A 84 8.95 -6.28 5.13
CA ILE A 84 8.92 -6.24 6.58
C ILE A 84 10.33 -6.12 7.09
N SER A 85 10.58 -5.11 7.93
CA SER A 85 11.79 -5.04 8.73
C SER A 85 11.57 -5.78 10.03
N VAL A 86 12.18 -6.96 10.17
CA VAL A 86 12.16 -7.72 11.43
C VAL A 86 13.36 -7.24 12.26
N THR A 87 13.19 -6.10 12.90
CA THR A 87 14.18 -5.47 13.77
C THR A 87 13.55 -5.17 15.14
N GLY A 88 14.24 -5.49 16.23
CA GLY A 88 13.74 -5.24 17.59
C GLY A 88 13.31 -6.50 18.34
N GLU A 89 12.39 -6.35 19.28
CA GLU A 89 11.86 -7.45 20.12
C GLU A 89 10.78 -8.27 19.41
N ASP A 90 10.09 -7.67 18.44
CA ASP A 90 9.02 -8.32 17.68
C ASP A 90 9.56 -9.29 16.62
N GLY A 91 9.03 -10.50 16.61
CA GLY A 91 9.40 -11.55 15.68
C GLY A 91 8.46 -11.66 14.50
N TRP A 92 8.82 -12.52 13.55
CA TRP A 92 7.95 -12.89 12.43
C TRP A 92 6.50 -13.28 12.83
N PRO A 93 6.25 -14.03 13.92
CA PRO A 93 4.89 -14.42 14.31
C PRO A 93 3.94 -13.23 14.53
N GLU A 94 4.43 -12.18 15.20
CA GLU A 94 3.66 -10.98 15.54
C GLU A 94 3.27 -10.20 14.27
N PHE A 95 4.24 -9.99 13.36
CA PHE A 95 3.97 -9.39 12.05
C PHE A 95 2.98 -10.21 11.23
N ALA A 96 3.19 -11.53 11.17
CA ALA A 96 2.34 -12.42 10.39
C ALA A 96 0.89 -12.40 10.88
N GLU A 97 0.65 -12.37 12.20
CA GLU A 97 -0.69 -12.27 12.77
C GLU A 97 -1.43 -11.03 12.26
N HIS A 98 -0.79 -9.85 12.35
CA HIS A 98 -1.40 -8.59 11.97
C HIS A 98 -1.59 -8.44 10.46
N ILE A 99 -0.64 -8.93 9.67
CA ILE A 99 -0.76 -8.96 8.20
C ILE A 99 -1.91 -9.88 7.79
N VAL A 100 -1.97 -11.11 8.32
CA VAL A 100 -3.05 -12.07 7.98
C VAL A 100 -4.41 -11.52 8.38
N ARG A 101 -4.52 -10.86 9.54
CA ARG A 101 -5.75 -10.17 9.97
C ARG A 101 -6.19 -9.13 8.94
N ASN A 102 -5.28 -8.28 8.47
CA ASN A 102 -5.60 -7.27 7.48
C ASN A 102 -5.91 -7.85 6.11
N LEU A 103 -5.17 -8.86 5.65
CA LEU A 103 -5.47 -9.54 4.38
C LEU A 103 -6.88 -10.11 4.39
N ARG A 104 -7.31 -10.75 5.48
CA ARG A 104 -8.69 -11.27 5.62
C ARG A 104 -9.75 -10.18 5.65
N LYS A 105 -9.42 -9.01 6.19
CA LYS A 105 -10.33 -7.86 6.27
C LYS A 105 -10.49 -7.16 4.91
N TRP A 106 -9.38 -6.96 4.21
CA TRP A 106 -9.31 -6.06 3.06
C TRP A 106 -9.33 -6.78 1.71
N CYS A 107 -8.68 -7.94 1.59
CA CYS A 107 -8.68 -8.68 0.33
C CYS A 107 -9.96 -9.51 0.20
N PRO A 108 -10.83 -9.24 -0.80
CA PRO A 108 -11.95 -10.11 -1.08
C PRO A 108 -11.44 -11.36 -1.79
N VAL A 109 -10.90 -12.31 -1.04
CA VAL A 109 -10.67 -13.65 -1.57
C VAL A 109 -12.02 -14.36 -1.54
N SER A 110 -12.77 -14.26 -2.64
CA SER A 110 -13.83 -15.25 -2.90
C SER A 110 -13.15 -16.60 -3.11
N GLU A 111 -13.64 -17.67 -2.47
CA GLU A 111 -13.34 -19.03 -2.91
C GLU A 111 -13.51 -19.07 -4.43
N ALA A 112 -12.46 -19.47 -5.15
CA ALA A 112 -12.44 -19.37 -6.60
C ALA A 112 -13.62 -20.16 -7.20
N GLU A 113 -14.69 -19.47 -7.60
CA GLU A 113 -15.66 -20.02 -8.52
C GLU A 113 -15.01 -20.03 -9.91
N GLU A 114 -14.82 -21.22 -10.47
CA GLU A 114 -14.36 -21.44 -11.84
C GLU A 114 -15.39 -20.87 -12.82
N LYS A 115 -15.33 -19.55 -13.08
CA LYS A 115 -16.17 -18.90 -14.09
C LYS A 115 -15.45 -18.99 -15.43
N GLY A 116 -16.00 -19.86 -16.27
CA GLY A 116 -15.52 -20.13 -17.62
C GLY A 116 -15.38 -18.87 -18.47
N SER A 117 -14.33 -18.89 -19.30
CA SER A 117 -14.05 -18.05 -20.47
C SER A 117 -14.94 -16.81 -20.63
N GLY A 118 -14.68 -15.81 -19.81
CA GLY A 118 -15.16 -14.45 -19.96
C GLY A 118 -14.07 -13.54 -19.41
N GLU A 119 -13.66 -12.56 -20.19
CA GLU A 119 -12.56 -11.61 -19.94
C GLU A 119 -12.50 -11.16 -18.46
N VAL A 120 -11.41 -11.52 -17.77
CA VAL A 120 -11.20 -11.19 -16.35
C VAL A 120 -10.68 -9.76 -16.27
N GLU A 121 -11.57 -8.82 -16.00
CA GLU A 121 -11.19 -7.49 -15.50
C GLU A 121 -10.79 -7.61 -14.03
N THR A 122 -9.56 -7.20 -13.68
CA THR A 122 -9.14 -6.69 -12.35
C THR A 122 -7.62 -6.44 -12.39
N ASN A 123 -7.15 -5.21 -12.10
CA ASN A 123 -5.70 -4.94 -12.04
C ASN A 123 -5.30 -3.77 -11.11
N SER A 124 -4.91 -4.06 -9.87
CA SER A 124 -4.05 -3.24 -9.01
C SER A 124 -2.90 -4.04 -8.36
N LEU A 125 -1.70 -3.44 -8.41
CA LEU A 125 -0.51 -3.83 -7.64
C LEU A 125 -0.43 -2.98 -6.37
N ALA A 126 -0.35 -3.61 -5.20
CA ALA A 126 -0.08 -2.95 -3.93
C ALA A 126 1.31 -3.34 -3.41
N GLU A 127 2.11 -2.36 -2.99
CA GLU A 127 3.36 -2.57 -2.25
C GLU A 127 3.24 -1.90 -0.88
N SER A 128 3.75 -2.52 0.19
CA SER A 128 3.80 -1.90 1.52
C SER A 128 5.17 -2.02 2.18
N TRP A 129 5.58 -0.96 2.89
CA TRP A 129 6.86 -0.85 3.61
C TRP A 129 6.62 -0.57 5.09
N THR A 130 7.38 -1.23 5.96
CA THR A 130 7.58 -0.79 7.36
C THR A 130 8.98 -0.17 7.42
N ASP A 131 9.13 0.93 8.14
CA ASP A 131 10.21 1.90 7.90
C ASP A 131 11.62 1.37 8.20
N TYR A 132 12.61 2.01 7.57
CA TYR A 132 14.04 1.74 7.69
C TYR A 132 14.67 2.77 8.62
N ASP A 133 15.02 2.38 9.85
CA ASP A 133 15.80 3.24 10.74
C ASP A 133 17.26 3.32 10.26
N GLY A 134 17.69 4.52 9.88
CA GLY A 134 19.09 4.94 10.01
C GLY A 134 19.87 5.22 8.71
N CYS A 135 19.60 6.36 8.08
CA CYS A 135 20.69 7.15 7.49
C CYS A 135 21.43 7.88 8.62
N GLY A 136 22.32 7.17 9.31
CA GLY A 136 23.31 7.77 10.21
C GLY A 136 24.56 8.14 9.40
N GLY A 137 24.57 9.37 8.87
CA GLY A 137 25.80 9.99 8.38
C GLY A 137 26.59 10.55 9.56
N GLU A 138 27.83 10.09 9.72
CA GLU A 138 29.09 10.85 9.77
C GLU A 138 30.27 9.87 9.67
#